data_AF-A0A5J9UAU2-F1
#
_entry.id   AF-A0A5J9UAU2-F1
#
_cell.length_a   1.000
_cell.length_b   1.000
_cell.length_c   1.000
_cell.angle_alpha   90.00
_cell.angle_beta   90.00
_cell.angle_gamma   90.00
#
_symmetry.space_group_name_H-M   'P 1'
#
loop_
_entity.id
_entity.type
_entity.pdbx_description
1 polymer ?
#
loop_
_entity_poly.entity_id
_entity_poly.type
_entity_poly.pdbx_seq_one_letter_code
_entity_poly.pdbx_strand_id
1 'polypeptide(L)'
;MATRIQFENNCEVGVFSKLTNAYCLVAIGGSENFYSAFEAELADVIPVVKTSIGGTRIIGRLCVGNKNGLLLPHTTTDQEGIQLLLQRIDERLSALGNCIACNDHVALTHPDLDKETEELIADVLGVEVFRQTIAGNILVGSYCAFSNRGGLVHPHTSIEDLDELSTLLQVPLVAGTVNRGSEVIAAGMTVNDWTAFCGSDTTATELSVIESVFKLREGQPTAIVDDMRKSLIDSYVYGPVLSTNVARILVCLEEVGAQYELVPVDMVAGEHKSPAHVARNPFGQVPAFQDESRAISKYVLRKGGSELLRESNLSQSAQVDVWIEVEAQTFDTAMSAISFECFTKPIFMGGTTNDQIVQENVVKLIKALEIYEARLSNYKYLAGDFISLADLGHTPMLRYLLATPHASVVDAYPQVKAWIRDIMKRPSVKKVTELMKIPSPK
;
A
#
# COMPACT_ATOMS: atom_id res chain seq x y z
N MET A 1 -7.83 4.95 -8.11
CA MET A 1 -8.35 4.87 -9.51
C MET A 1 -9.83 5.27 -9.50
N ALA A 2 -10.40 5.73 -10.62
CA ALA A 2 -11.83 6.02 -10.69
C ALA A 2 -12.61 4.82 -11.27
N THR A 3 -13.55 4.29 -10.49
CA THR A 3 -14.33 3.09 -10.83
C THR A 3 -15.75 3.46 -11.24
N ARG A 4 -16.22 2.87 -12.34
CA ARG A 4 -17.59 3.03 -12.84
C ARG A 4 -18.52 2.02 -12.19
N ILE A 5 -19.61 2.49 -11.60
CA ILE A 5 -20.62 1.63 -10.97
C ILE A 5 -22.02 2.17 -11.23
N GLN A 6 -23.04 1.37 -10.92
CA GLN A 6 -24.44 1.81 -10.98
C GLN A 6 -25.22 1.18 -9.82
N PHE A 7 -26.12 1.95 -9.24
CA PHE A 7 -27.05 1.43 -8.23
C PHE A 7 -28.34 1.03 -8.94
N GLU A 8 -28.61 -0.28 -9.02
CA GLU A 8 -29.68 -0.82 -9.86
C GLU A 8 -29.53 -0.35 -11.32
N ASN A 9 -30.40 0.55 -11.78
CA ASN A 9 -30.38 1.16 -13.11
C ASN A 9 -30.09 2.67 -13.06
N ASN A 10 -29.48 3.16 -11.98
CA ASN A 10 -29.22 4.57 -11.76
C ASN A 10 -27.71 4.85 -11.67
N CYS A 11 -27.24 5.81 -12.47
CA CYS A 11 -25.85 6.26 -12.52
C CYS A 11 -25.51 7.32 -11.45
N GLU A 12 -26.49 7.80 -10.68
CA GLU A 12 -26.30 8.78 -9.61
C GLU A 12 -25.77 8.13 -8.32
N VAL A 13 -24.53 7.62 -8.39
CA VAL A 13 -23.87 6.85 -7.33
C VAL A 13 -23.80 7.60 -6.01
N GLY A 14 -23.53 8.90 -6.03
CA GLY A 14 -23.45 9.75 -4.84
C GLY A 14 -24.81 10.02 -4.19
N VAL A 15 -25.92 9.61 -4.79
CA VAL A 15 -27.23 9.60 -4.11
C VAL A 15 -27.33 8.43 -3.13
N PHE A 16 -26.73 7.30 -3.48
CA PHE A 16 -26.84 6.03 -2.75
C PHE A 16 -25.61 5.69 -1.91
N SER A 17 -24.60 6.57 -1.91
CA SER A 17 -23.35 6.35 -1.19
C SER A 17 -22.78 7.63 -0.61
N LYS A 18 -22.01 7.48 0.47
CA LYS A 18 -21.22 8.56 1.06
C LYS A 18 -19.84 8.03 1.39
N LEU A 19 -18.82 8.54 0.70
CA LEU A 19 -17.44 8.14 0.90
C LEU A 19 -16.67 9.21 1.67
N THR A 20 -15.95 8.80 2.70
CA THR A 20 -14.98 9.64 3.43
C THR A 20 -13.61 8.95 3.46
N ASN A 21 -12.63 9.58 4.11
CA ASN A 21 -11.34 8.96 4.39
C ASN A 21 -11.36 7.95 5.55
N ALA A 22 -12.45 7.87 6.33
CA ALA A 22 -12.54 6.99 7.50
C ALA A 22 -13.61 5.89 7.38
N TYR A 23 -14.63 6.10 6.56
CA TYR A 23 -15.73 5.15 6.39
C TYR A 23 -16.45 5.37 5.06
N CYS A 24 -17.17 4.35 4.61
CA CYS A 24 -18.06 4.45 3.47
C CYS A 24 -19.45 3.99 3.87
N LEU A 25 -20.46 4.79 3.58
CA LEU A 25 -21.87 4.41 3.72
C LEU A 25 -22.42 4.05 2.36
N VAL A 26 -23.12 2.93 2.26
CA VAL A 26 -23.81 2.49 1.04
C VAL A 26 -25.26 2.15 1.35
N ALA A 27 -26.17 2.51 0.45
CA ALA A 27 -27.59 2.27 0.62
C ALA A 27 -27.91 0.77 0.64
N ILE A 28 -28.84 0.37 1.50
CA ILE A 28 -29.44 -0.97 1.44
C ILE A 28 -30.22 -1.18 0.14
N GLY A 29 -30.41 -2.45 -0.23
CA GLY A 29 -31.19 -2.85 -1.42
C GLY A 29 -30.46 -2.72 -2.75
N GLY A 30 -29.16 -2.39 -2.76
CA GLY A 30 -28.30 -2.51 -3.93
C GLY A 30 -28.01 -3.97 -4.32
N SER A 31 -27.53 -4.17 -5.55
CA SER A 31 -27.07 -5.48 -6.04
C SER A 31 -25.70 -5.86 -5.46
N GLU A 32 -25.36 -7.15 -5.48
CA GLU A 32 -24.01 -7.59 -5.08
C GLU A 32 -22.92 -6.91 -5.91
N ASN A 33 -23.13 -6.69 -7.21
CA ASN A 33 -22.17 -5.98 -8.05
C ASN A 33 -21.88 -4.55 -7.54
N PHE A 34 -22.89 -3.85 -7.01
CA PHE A 34 -22.71 -2.52 -6.44
C PHE A 34 -21.85 -2.59 -5.17
N TYR A 35 -22.15 -3.51 -4.26
CA TYR A 35 -21.39 -3.66 -3.02
C TYR A 35 -19.97 -4.16 -3.26
N SER A 36 -19.80 -5.17 -4.11
CA SER A 36 -18.49 -5.74 -4.44
C SER A 36 -17.55 -4.71 -5.04
N ALA A 37 -18.06 -3.72 -5.79
CA ALA A 37 -17.22 -2.66 -6.32
C ALA A 37 -16.65 -1.74 -5.21
N PHE A 38 -17.46 -1.38 -4.21
CA PHE A 38 -16.97 -0.64 -3.03
C PHE A 38 -16.05 -1.52 -2.19
N GLU A 39 -16.46 -2.75 -1.88
CA GLU A 39 -15.72 -3.67 -1.02
C GLU A 39 -14.36 -4.03 -1.63
N ALA A 40 -14.26 -4.22 -2.95
CA ALA A 40 -13.00 -4.53 -3.63
C ALA A 40 -11.93 -3.42 -3.48
N GLU A 41 -12.35 -2.16 -3.40
CA GLU A 41 -11.44 -1.02 -3.29
C GLU A 41 -11.26 -0.52 -1.84
N LEU A 42 -12.23 -0.79 -0.96
CA LEU A 42 -12.32 -0.16 0.36
C LEU A 42 -12.26 -1.12 1.54
N ALA A 43 -12.67 -2.39 1.40
CA ALA A 43 -12.91 -3.26 2.56
C ALA A 43 -11.69 -3.47 3.44
N ASP A 44 -10.49 -3.41 2.85
CA ASP A 44 -9.22 -3.56 3.56
C ASP A 44 -8.74 -2.26 4.26
N VAL A 45 -9.35 -1.10 3.95
CA VAL A 45 -8.88 0.22 4.39
C VAL A 45 -9.89 0.91 5.30
N ILE A 46 -11.17 0.93 4.92
CA ILE A 46 -12.23 1.59 5.67
C ILE A 46 -13.50 0.72 5.71
N PRO A 47 -14.28 0.77 6.80
CA PRO A 47 -15.53 0.03 6.89
C PRO A 47 -16.54 0.52 5.84
N VAL A 48 -17.08 -0.43 5.07
CA VAL A 48 -18.22 -0.21 4.17
C VAL A 48 -19.50 -0.62 4.90
N VAL A 49 -20.28 0.37 5.33
CA VAL A 49 -21.49 0.18 6.14
C VAL A 49 -22.73 0.27 5.26
N LYS A 50 -23.49 -0.82 5.21
CA LYS A 50 -24.78 -0.90 4.51
C LYS A 50 -25.87 -0.36 5.45
N THR A 51 -26.52 0.75 5.09
CA THR A 51 -27.51 1.38 5.96
C THR A 51 -28.65 2.08 5.17
N SER A 52 -29.69 2.46 5.91
CA SER A 52 -30.73 3.40 5.48
C SER A 52 -30.68 4.65 6.35
N ILE A 53 -31.25 5.74 5.87
CA ILE A 53 -31.42 6.96 6.67
C ILE A 53 -32.89 7.37 6.60
N GLY A 54 -33.57 7.40 7.74
CA GLY A 54 -35.01 7.64 7.82
C GLY A 54 -35.83 6.61 7.04
N GLY A 55 -35.35 5.37 6.96
CA GLY A 55 -35.97 4.30 6.18
C GLY A 55 -35.83 4.46 4.65
N THR A 56 -34.97 5.35 4.18
CA THR A 56 -34.77 5.62 2.75
C THR A 56 -33.42 5.12 2.24
N ARG A 57 -33.32 4.98 0.92
CA ARG A 57 -32.10 4.53 0.21
C ARG A 57 -31.22 5.68 -0.30
N ILE A 58 -31.66 6.93 -0.17
CA ILE A 58 -30.96 8.11 -0.72
C ILE A 58 -29.94 8.68 0.28
N ILE A 59 -29.17 7.79 0.92
CA ILE A 59 -28.35 8.12 2.07
C ILE A 59 -27.30 9.20 1.77
N GLY A 60 -26.75 9.24 0.56
CA GLY A 60 -25.68 10.16 0.18
C GLY A 60 -26.16 11.61 0.09
N ARG A 61 -27.46 11.81 -0.17
CA ARG A 61 -28.12 13.12 -0.13
C ARG A 61 -28.56 13.52 1.27
N LEU A 62 -28.89 12.54 2.11
CA LEU A 62 -29.42 12.81 3.45
C LEU A 62 -28.35 13.10 4.50
N CYS A 63 -27.14 12.58 4.32
CA CYS A 63 -26.04 12.79 5.27
C CYS A 63 -24.86 13.55 4.66
N VAL A 64 -24.03 14.10 5.54
CA VAL A 64 -22.73 14.67 5.21
C VAL A 64 -21.72 14.30 6.29
N GLY A 65 -20.46 14.09 5.93
CA GLY A 65 -19.44 13.72 6.90
C GLY A 65 -18.06 13.69 6.28
N ASN A 66 -17.05 13.68 7.15
CA ASN A 66 -15.65 13.59 6.81
C ASN A 66 -14.99 12.51 7.69
N LYS A 67 -13.66 12.50 7.86
CA LYS A 67 -13.02 11.50 8.73
C LYS A 67 -13.36 11.66 10.22
N ASN A 68 -13.75 12.86 10.66
CA ASN A 68 -13.91 13.20 12.08
C ASN A 68 -15.33 12.93 12.58
N GLY A 69 -16.35 13.12 11.73
CA GLY A 69 -17.73 12.98 12.15
C GLY A 69 -18.74 12.86 11.00
N LEU A 70 -19.96 12.48 11.37
CA LEU A 70 -21.10 12.28 10.48
C LEU A 70 -22.31 13.07 10.98
N LEU A 71 -22.91 13.85 10.08
CA LEU A 71 -24.15 14.57 10.30
C LEU A 71 -25.31 13.84 9.63
N LEU A 72 -26.35 13.63 10.43
CA LEU A 72 -27.54 12.87 10.05
C LEU A 72 -28.79 13.73 10.23
N PRO A 73 -29.85 13.54 9.43
CA PRO A 73 -31.10 14.25 9.62
C PRO A 73 -31.82 13.76 10.88
N HIS A 74 -32.67 14.60 11.46
CA HIS A 74 -33.50 14.24 12.63
C HIS A 74 -34.40 13.01 12.41
N THR A 75 -34.71 12.67 11.16
CA THR A 75 -35.54 11.51 10.78
C THR A 75 -34.82 10.17 10.96
N THR A 76 -33.51 10.18 11.24
CA THR A 76 -32.72 8.96 11.43
C THR A 76 -33.12 8.23 12.70
N THR A 77 -33.37 6.93 12.60
CA THR A 77 -33.81 6.10 13.72
C THR A 77 -32.63 5.46 14.47
N ASP A 78 -32.81 5.10 15.74
CA ASP A 78 -31.77 4.43 16.54
C ASP A 78 -31.44 3.01 16.04
N GLN A 79 -32.34 2.40 15.25
CA GLN A 79 -32.16 1.07 14.68
C GLN A 79 -31.27 1.04 13.44
N GLU A 80 -30.96 2.21 12.85
CA GLU A 80 -30.16 2.30 11.61
C GLU A 80 -28.65 2.04 11.81
N GLY A 81 -28.24 1.66 13.03
CA GLY A 81 -27.02 0.89 13.29
C GLY A 81 -25.69 1.60 13.02
N ILE A 82 -25.72 2.92 12.80
CA ILE A 82 -24.51 3.72 12.59
C ILE A 82 -23.84 3.93 13.95
N GLN A 83 -22.63 3.38 14.16
CA GLN A 83 -21.86 3.50 15.42
C GLN A 83 -20.72 4.53 15.36
N LEU A 84 -20.78 5.46 14.41
CA LEU A 84 -19.76 6.50 14.19
C LEU A 84 -19.99 7.71 15.13
N LEU A 85 -19.02 8.63 15.24
CA LEU A 85 -19.24 9.95 15.85
C LEU A 85 -20.33 10.68 15.07
N LEU A 86 -21.54 10.69 15.60
CA LEU A 86 -22.75 11.09 14.89
C LEU A 86 -23.53 12.15 15.66
N GLN A 87 -23.96 13.17 14.92
CA GLN A 87 -24.85 14.21 15.43
C GLN A 87 -26.07 14.31 14.52
N ARG A 88 -27.26 14.28 15.12
CA ARG A 88 -28.52 14.54 14.41
C ARG A 88 -28.76 16.04 14.36
N ILE A 89 -29.06 16.55 13.18
CA ILE A 89 -29.35 17.96 12.94
C ILE A 89 -30.78 18.08 12.37
N ASP A 90 -31.52 19.07 12.88
CA ASP A 90 -32.79 19.50 12.28
C ASP A 90 -32.52 20.67 11.33
N GLU A 91 -32.28 20.36 10.05
CA GLU A 91 -32.11 21.35 8.99
C GLU A 91 -33.37 21.35 8.10
N ARG A 92 -33.92 22.54 7.82
CA ARG A 92 -35.24 22.71 7.18
C ARG A 92 -35.17 23.18 5.74
N LEU A 93 -34.01 23.67 5.28
CA LEU A 93 -33.84 24.19 3.92
C LEU A 93 -33.87 23.07 2.87
N SER A 94 -33.04 22.04 3.06
CA SER A 94 -32.97 20.87 2.19
C SER A 94 -32.29 19.72 2.93
N ALA A 95 -32.06 18.62 2.22
CA ALA A 95 -31.27 17.51 2.74
C ALA A 95 -29.81 17.94 2.96
N LEU A 96 -29.19 17.48 4.06
CA LEU A 96 -27.83 17.89 4.47
C LEU A 96 -26.78 17.71 3.36
N GLY A 97 -26.85 16.60 2.62
CA GLY A 97 -25.94 16.31 1.52
C GLY A 97 -26.16 17.16 0.26
N ASN A 98 -27.25 17.93 0.17
CA ASN A 98 -27.43 18.95 -0.87
C ASN A 98 -26.92 20.33 -0.41
N CYS A 99 -27.09 20.63 0.88
CA CYS A 99 -26.71 21.91 1.46
C CYS A 99 -25.22 22.02 1.79
N ILE A 100 -24.52 20.90 1.96
CA ILE A 100 -23.17 20.87 2.53
C ILE A 100 -22.26 20.00 1.66
N ALA A 101 -21.10 20.55 1.30
CA ALA A 101 -19.98 19.83 0.71
C ALA A 101 -18.74 20.03 1.59
N CYS A 102 -18.03 18.97 1.96
CA CYS A 102 -16.89 19.07 2.88
C CYS A 102 -15.76 18.10 2.54
N ASN A 103 -14.55 18.46 2.95
CA ASN A 103 -13.43 17.56 3.10
C ASN A 103 -13.00 17.49 4.59
N ASP A 104 -11.76 17.10 4.89
CA ASP A 104 -11.30 16.98 6.28
C ASP A 104 -10.89 18.31 6.92
N HIS A 105 -10.91 19.42 6.17
CA HIS A 105 -10.39 20.72 6.61
C HIS A 105 -11.41 21.86 6.46
N VAL A 106 -12.21 21.83 5.39
CA VAL A 106 -13.12 22.90 5.00
C VAL A 106 -14.49 22.34 4.60
N ALA A 107 -15.54 23.07 4.93
CA ALA A 107 -16.90 22.83 4.46
C ALA A 107 -17.48 24.06 3.74
N LEU A 108 -18.09 23.83 2.58
CA LEU A 108 -18.95 24.78 1.89
C LEU A 108 -20.40 24.49 2.25
N THR A 109 -21.14 25.53 2.61
CA THR A 109 -22.55 25.41 3.00
C THR A 109 -23.46 26.34 2.23
N HIS A 110 -24.75 26.00 2.25
CA HIS A 110 -25.84 26.87 1.80
C HIS A 110 -25.74 28.27 2.42
N PRO A 111 -25.92 29.37 1.65
CA PRO A 111 -25.79 30.73 2.17
C PRO A 111 -26.75 31.08 3.31
N ASP A 112 -27.98 30.58 3.23
CA ASP A 112 -29.03 30.84 4.22
C ASP A 112 -29.06 29.85 5.40
N LEU A 113 -28.02 29.03 5.58
CA LEU A 113 -27.96 28.07 6.68
C LEU A 113 -28.02 28.80 8.05
N ASP A 114 -28.74 28.23 9.01
CA ASP A 114 -28.82 28.80 10.36
C ASP A 114 -27.46 28.74 11.06
N LYS A 115 -27.16 29.76 11.88
CA LYS A 115 -25.86 29.88 12.56
C LYS A 115 -25.60 28.73 13.53
N GLU A 116 -26.64 28.23 14.19
CA GLU A 116 -26.56 27.06 15.07
C GLU A 116 -26.13 25.81 14.29
N THR A 117 -26.69 25.61 13.08
CA THR A 117 -26.29 24.50 12.19
C THR A 117 -24.84 24.65 11.74
N GLU A 118 -24.41 25.88 11.42
CA GLU A 118 -23.01 26.17 11.04
C GLU A 118 -22.02 25.83 12.17
N GLU A 119 -22.33 26.24 13.41
CA GLU A 119 -21.51 25.93 14.59
C GLU A 119 -21.44 24.42 14.86
N LEU A 120 -22.56 23.70 14.68
CA LEU A 120 -22.58 22.23 14.79
C LEU A 120 -21.76 21.54 13.70
N ILE A 121 -21.77 22.06 12.47
CA ILE A 121 -20.93 21.53 11.38
C ILE A 121 -19.45 21.69 11.74
N ALA A 122 -19.06 22.89 12.19
CA ALA A 122 -17.68 23.18 12.55
C ALA A 122 -17.19 22.28 13.70
N ASP A 123 -18.02 22.08 14.73
CA ASP A 123 -17.66 21.27 15.91
C ASP A 123 -17.59 19.77 15.59
N VAL A 124 -18.62 19.22 14.94
CA VAL A 124 -18.72 17.78 14.68
C VAL A 124 -17.73 17.33 13.60
N LEU A 125 -17.58 18.12 12.53
CA LEU A 125 -16.67 17.78 11.45
C LEU A 125 -15.24 18.28 11.71
N GLY A 126 -15.04 19.22 12.63
CA GLY A 126 -13.72 19.80 12.92
C GLY A 126 -13.15 20.58 11.72
N VAL A 127 -13.99 21.37 11.04
CA VAL A 127 -13.65 22.08 9.79
C VAL A 127 -14.01 23.56 9.87
N GLU A 128 -13.34 24.36 9.06
CA GLU A 128 -13.75 25.74 8.81
C GLU A 128 -14.95 25.76 7.84
N VAL A 129 -15.97 26.55 8.16
CA VAL A 129 -17.21 26.60 7.39
C VAL A 129 -17.31 27.90 6.62
N PHE A 130 -17.57 27.80 5.32
CA PHE A 130 -17.77 28.96 4.44
C PHE A 130 -19.11 28.85 3.70
N ARG A 131 -19.87 29.93 3.76
CA ARG A 131 -21.12 30.08 2.99
C ARG A 131 -20.76 30.49 1.57
N GLN A 132 -21.19 29.69 0.58
CA GLN A 132 -20.82 29.95 -0.81
C GLN A 132 -21.89 29.45 -1.79
N THR A 133 -21.80 29.89 -3.04
CA THR A 133 -22.59 29.41 -4.18
C THR A 133 -21.67 28.85 -5.26
N ILE A 134 -22.19 27.92 -6.08
CA ILE A 134 -21.41 27.30 -7.15
C ILE A 134 -22.14 27.50 -8.47
N ALA A 135 -21.57 28.31 -9.35
CA ALA A 135 -22.21 28.76 -10.59
C ALA A 135 -23.63 29.35 -10.34
N GLY A 136 -23.78 30.14 -9.26
CA GLY A 136 -25.06 30.71 -8.85
C GLY A 136 -26.02 29.74 -8.16
N ASN A 137 -25.65 28.46 -7.98
CA ASN A 137 -26.46 27.50 -7.25
C ASN A 137 -26.17 27.53 -5.75
N ILE A 138 -27.24 27.55 -4.95
CA ILE A 138 -27.21 27.51 -3.48
C ILE A 138 -26.99 26.10 -2.90
N LEU A 139 -27.27 25.04 -3.67
CA LEU A 139 -27.10 23.65 -3.25
C LEU A 139 -25.68 23.14 -3.55
N VAL A 140 -24.71 23.67 -2.81
CA VAL A 140 -23.28 23.38 -3.03
C VAL A 140 -22.95 21.89 -2.95
N GLY A 141 -23.64 21.12 -2.10
CA GLY A 141 -23.50 19.66 -1.95
C GLY A 141 -24.04 18.84 -3.13
N SER A 142 -24.78 19.46 -4.04
CA SER A 142 -25.23 18.82 -5.29
C SER A 142 -24.28 19.09 -6.44
N TYR A 143 -23.73 20.30 -6.50
CA TYR A 143 -23.01 20.83 -7.66
C TYR A 143 -21.48 20.84 -7.52
N CYS A 144 -20.97 20.24 -6.44
CA CYS A 144 -19.54 20.13 -6.18
C CYS A 144 -19.20 18.87 -5.40
N ALA A 145 -18.10 18.24 -5.77
CA ALA A 145 -17.46 17.18 -5.00
C ALA A 145 -15.97 17.52 -4.87
N PHE A 146 -15.45 17.52 -3.66
CA PHE A 146 -14.02 17.78 -3.41
C PHE A 146 -13.47 16.87 -2.31
N SER A 147 -12.19 16.54 -2.41
CA SER A 147 -11.42 15.81 -1.41
C SER A 147 -10.33 16.72 -0.81
N ASN A 148 -9.37 16.17 -0.06
CA ASN A 148 -8.23 16.96 0.40
C ASN A 148 -7.20 17.21 -0.72
N ARG A 149 -7.40 16.63 -1.92
CA ARG A 149 -6.43 16.69 -3.02
C ARG A 149 -6.86 17.57 -4.19
N GLY A 150 -8.17 17.75 -4.37
CA GLY A 150 -8.75 18.50 -5.48
C GLY A 150 -10.27 18.39 -5.49
N GLY A 151 -10.91 19.05 -6.44
CA GLY A 151 -12.36 19.04 -6.56
C GLY A 151 -12.88 19.27 -7.97
N LEU A 152 -14.07 18.75 -8.20
CA LEU A 152 -14.83 18.92 -9.43
C LEU A 152 -16.09 19.74 -9.11
N VAL A 153 -16.30 20.81 -9.86
CA VAL A 153 -17.44 21.72 -9.70
C VAL A 153 -18.28 21.81 -10.96
N HIS A 154 -19.45 22.44 -10.85
CA HIS A 154 -20.37 22.68 -11.94
C HIS A 154 -19.67 23.23 -13.21
N PRO A 155 -20.02 22.75 -14.42
CA PRO A 155 -19.30 23.06 -15.66
C PRO A 155 -19.36 24.54 -16.06
N HIS A 156 -20.39 25.27 -15.62
CA HIS A 156 -20.56 26.71 -15.89
C HIS A 156 -19.98 27.61 -14.80
N THR A 157 -19.16 27.09 -13.89
CA THR A 157 -18.46 27.92 -12.89
C THR A 157 -17.45 28.82 -13.60
N SER A 158 -17.47 30.12 -13.28
CA SER A 158 -16.55 31.07 -13.93
C SER A 158 -15.10 30.82 -13.50
N ILE A 159 -14.13 31.27 -14.29
CA ILE A 159 -12.70 31.12 -13.94
C ILE A 159 -12.37 31.91 -12.67
N GLU A 160 -13.00 33.07 -12.48
CA GLU A 160 -12.84 33.88 -11.27
C GLU A 160 -13.35 33.14 -10.04
N ASP A 161 -14.55 32.56 -10.11
CA ASP A 161 -15.12 31.75 -9.01
C ASP A 161 -14.28 30.50 -8.74
N LEU A 162 -13.73 29.86 -9.79
CA LEU A 162 -12.84 28.70 -9.65
C LEU A 162 -11.56 29.05 -8.88
N ASP A 163 -10.93 30.17 -9.21
CA ASP A 163 -9.71 30.64 -8.54
C ASP A 163 -9.97 31.04 -7.09
N GLU A 164 -11.11 31.70 -6.83
CA GLU A 164 -11.56 32.04 -5.47
C GLU A 164 -11.80 30.78 -4.64
N LEU A 165 -12.59 29.84 -5.15
CA LEU A 165 -12.91 28.58 -4.49
C LEU A 165 -11.66 27.72 -4.27
N SER A 166 -10.76 27.65 -5.25
CA SER A 166 -9.49 26.91 -5.15
C SER A 166 -8.59 27.50 -4.05
N THR A 167 -8.54 28.83 -3.95
CA THR A 167 -7.81 29.53 -2.90
C THR A 167 -8.46 29.31 -1.53
N LEU A 168 -9.79 29.36 -1.45
CA LEU A 168 -10.51 29.15 -0.20
C LEU A 168 -10.36 27.71 0.31
N LEU A 169 -10.47 26.72 -0.57
CA LEU A 169 -10.34 25.30 -0.21
C LEU A 169 -8.89 24.81 -0.12
N GLN A 170 -7.92 25.61 -0.59
CA GLN A 170 -6.49 25.26 -0.70
C GLN A 170 -6.23 23.98 -1.52
N VAL A 171 -7.12 23.67 -2.47
CA VAL A 171 -7.01 22.49 -3.36
C VAL A 171 -7.38 22.87 -4.79
N PRO A 172 -6.75 22.26 -5.81
CA PRO A 172 -7.06 22.55 -7.21
C PRO A 172 -8.50 22.16 -7.56
N LEU A 173 -9.22 23.06 -8.23
CA LEU A 173 -10.56 22.82 -8.73
C LEU A 173 -10.63 22.85 -10.25
N VAL A 174 -11.51 22.03 -10.81
CA VAL A 174 -11.81 22.01 -12.24
C VAL A 174 -13.34 22.03 -12.42
N ALA A 175 -13.83 22.79 -13.39
CA ALA A 175 -15.22 22.70 -13.84
C ALA A 175 -15.36 21.57 -14.85
N GLY A 176 -16.36 20.70 -14.68
CA GLY A 176 -16.56 19.56 -15.58
C GLY A 176 -17.92 18.91 -15.40
N THR A 177 -18.07 17.71 -15.97
CA THR A 177 -19.32 16.94 -15.92
C THR A 177 -19.06 15.50 -15.51
N VAL A 178 -20.12 14.80 -15.15
CA VAL A 178 -20.15 13.37 -14.86
C VAL A 178 -21.29 12.72 -15.64
N ASN A 179 -21.35 11.39 -15.74
CA ASN A 179 -22.50 10.69 -16.36
C ASN A 179 -22.91 11.22 -17.75
N ARG A 180 -21.93 11.45 -18.63
CA ARG A 180 -22.16 11.89 -20.01
C ARG A 180 -22.82 13.27 -20.11
N GLY A 181 -22.26 14.24 -19.37
CA GLY A 181 -22.67 15.64 -19.44
C GLY A 181 -23.62 16.09 -18.32
N SER A 182 -23.87 15.27 -17.30
CA SER A 182 -24.59 15.70 -16.11
C SER A 182 -23.80 16.76 -15.34
N GLU A 183 -24.48 17.84 -14.98
CA GLU A 183 -23.95 18.95 -14.19
C GLU A 183 -24.12 18.75 -12.68
N VAL A 184 -24.85 17.72 -12.26
CA VAL A 184 -25.09 17.39 -10.84
C VAL A 184 -23.96 16.52 -10.32
N ILE A 185 -22.79 17.15 -10.14
CA ILE A 185 -21.51 16.48 -9.88
C ILE A 185 -21.59 15.49 -8.71
N ALA A 186 -22.04 15.95 -7.56
CA ALA A 186 -22.01 15.12 -6.35
C ALA A 186 -23.02 13.98 -6.40
N ALA A 187 -24.09 14.09 -7.19
CA ALA A 187 -25.03 12.98 -7.37
C ALA A 187 -24.39 11.89 -8.24
N GLY A 188 -23.62 12.25 -9.26
CA GLY A 188 -23.02 11.31 -10.20
C GLY A 188 -21.75 10.61 -9.69
N MET A 189 -21.11 11.11 -8.63
CA MET A 189 -19.90 10.53 -8.08
C MET A 189 -19.73 10.70 -6.56
N THR A 190 -18.90 9.85 -5.97
CA THR A 190 -18.38 10.02 -4.61
C THR A 190 -16.86 9.78 -4.62
N VAL A 191 -16.11 10.49 -3.79
CA VAL A 191 -14.65 10.55 -3.88
C VAL A 191 -14.02 10.79 -2.52
N ASN A 192 -12.86 10.17 -2.29
CA ASN A 192 -11.96 10.48 -1.19
C ASN A 192 -10.55 10.72 -1.73
N ASP A 193 -9.53 10.67 -0.88
CA ASP A 193 -8.17 11.03 -1.29
C ASP A 193 -7.48 10.01 -2.21
N TRP A 194 -8.01 8.78 -2.34
CA TRP A 194 -7.34 7.71 -3.10
C TRP A 194 -8.25 6.99 -4.11
N THR A 195 -9.56 7.06 -3.93
CA THR A 195 -10.50 6.43 -4.85
C THR A 195 -11.70 7.30 -5.14
N ALA A 196 -12.29 7.08 -6.31
CA ALA A 196 -13.54 7.70 -6.72
C ALA A 196 -14.45 6.64 -7.35
N PHE A 197 -15.74 6.73 -7.05
CA PHE A 197 -16.78 5.95 -7.70
C PHE A 197 -17.68 6.91 -8.46
N CYS A 198 -17.89 6.61 -9.73
CA CYS A 198 -18.70 7.42 -10.63
C CYS A 198 -19.74 6.54 -11.32
N GLY A 199 -20.81 7.15 -11.83
CA GLY A 199 -21.83 6.42 -12.57
C GLY A 199 -21.31 5.77 -13.84
N SER A 200 -21.93 4.66 -14.24
CA SER A 200 -21.50 3.82 -15.36
C SER A 200 -21.47 4.55 -16.70
N ASP A 201 -22.28 5.60 -16.87
CA ASP A 201 -22.30 6.45 -18.07
C ASP A 201 -21.18 7.48 -18.14
N THR A 202 -20.37 7.65 -17.08
CA THR A 202 -19.26 8.60 -17.07
C THR A 202 -18.25 8.27 -18.16
N THR A 203 -18.03 9.19 -19.09
CA THR A 203 -17.21 8.98 -20.29
C THR A 203 -15.72 8.87 -19.95
N ALA A 204 -14.91 8.35 -20.88
CA ALA A 204 -13.46 8.24 -20.65
C ALA A 204 -12.79 9.62 -20.47
N THR A 205 -13.31 10.66 -21.13
CA THR A 205 -12.83 12.03 -20.99
C THR A 205 -13.15 12.58 -19.59
N GLU A 206 -14.38 12.40 -19.12
CA GLU A 206 -14.78 12.79 -17.76
C GLU A 206 -13.94 12.04 -16.71
N LEU A 207 -13.74 10.73 -16.88
CA LEU A 207 -12.85 9.95 -16.01
C LEU A 207 -11.42 10.49 -15.98
N SER A 208 -10.86 10.85 -17.14
CA SER A 208 -9.50 11.40 -17.20
C SER A 208 -9.38 12.72 -16.45
N VAL A 209 -10.42 13.56 -16.50
CA VAL A 209 -10.47 14.82 -15.73
C VAL A 209 -10.56 14.52 -14.24
N ILE A 210 -11.45 13.61 -13.82
CA ILE A 210 -11.61 13.17 -12.42
C ILE A 210 -10.29 12.62 -11.87
N GLU A 211 -9.68 11.65 -12.56
CA GLU A 211 -8.43 11.04 -12.09
C GLU A 211 -7.28 12.06 -11.97
N SER A 212 -7.26 13.07 -12.83
CA SER A 212 -6.26 14.13 -12.84
C SER A 212 -6.47 15.11 -11.67
N VAL A 213 -7.68 15.69 -11.55
CA VAL A 213 -7.95 16.74 -10.54
C VAL A 213 -7.88 16.20 -9.12
N PHE A 214 -8.38 14.97 -8.90
CA PHE A 214 -8.33 14.31 -7.58
C PHE A 214 -7.00 13.58 -7.32
N LYS A 215 -6.07 13.58 -8.28
CA LYS A 215 -4.76 12.92 -8.16
C LYS A 215 -4.86 11.44 -7.77
N LEU A 216 -5.83 10.72 -8.34
CA LEU A 216 -6.15 9.32 -7.97
C LEU A 216 -5.13 8.30 -8.49
N ARG A 217 -4.24 8.72 -9.41
CA ARG A 217 -3.12 7.90 -9.90
C ARG A 217 -1.87 8.05 -9.02
N GLU A 218 -1.73 9.20 -8.36
CA GLU A 218 -0.75 9.42 -7.29
C GLU A 218 -1.28 8.92 -5.94
N GLY A 219 -2.60 8.76 -5.84
CA GLY A 219 -3.34 8.23 -4.70
C GLY A 219 -3.69 6.75 -4.84
N GLN A 220 -2.74 5.88 -5.16
CA GLN A 220 -2.83 4.59 -4.47
C GLN A 220 -2.74 4.89 -2.97
N PRO A 221 -3.50 4.21 -2.11
CA PRO A 221 -3.35 4.32 -0.66
C PRO A 221 -2.03 3.63 -0.27
N THR A 222 -0.91 4.23 -0.66
CA THR A 222 0.40 3.95 -0.11
C THR A 222 0.62 4.80 1.14
N ALA A 223 -0.07 5.94 1.36
CA ALA A 223 0.21 6.80 2.51
C ALA A 223 -0.38 6.33 3.86
N ILE A 224 -1.63 5.85 3.91
CA ILE A 224 -2.26 5.33 5.16
C ILE A 224 -1.83 3.89 5.42
N VAL A 225 -1.63 3.14 4.34
CA VAL A 225 -0.95 1.85 4.40
C VAL A 225 0.52 2.05 4.78
N ASP A 226 1.20 3.13 4.39
CA ASP A 226 2.54 3.42 4.90
C ASP A 226 2.52 3.90 6.35
N ASP A 227 1.51 4.60 6.87
CA ASP A 227 1.46 4.97 8.30
C ASP A 227 1.00 3.81 9.22
N MET A 228 0.07 2.95 8.79
CA MET A 228 -0.27 1.71 9.50
C MET A 228 0.73 0.56 9.25
N ARG A 229 1.41 0.49 8.09
CA ARG A 229 2.58 -0.42 7.85
C ARG A 229 3.89 0.15 8.40
N LYS A 230 4.02 1.46 8.62
CA LYS A 230 5.10 2.05 9.45
C LYS A 230 5.01 1.54 10.89
N SER A 231 3.83 1.11 11.32
CA SER A 231 3.66 0.43 12.61
C SER A 231 3.76 -1.10 12.49
N LEU A 232 3.19 -1.72 11.45
CA LEU A 232 3.03 -3.19 11.41
C LEU A 232 4.07 -3.99 10.60
N ILE A 233 4.71 -3.43 9.57
CA ILE A 233 5.79 -4.12 8.83
C ILE A 233 7.17 -3.84 9.45
N ASP A 234 7.33 -2.71 10.12
CA ASP A 234 8.54 -2.37 10.86
C ASP A 234 8.55 -2.97 12.28
N SER A 235 7.55 -3.77 12.65
CA SER A 235 7.52 -4.42 13.96
C SER A 235 7.58 -5.93 13.89
N TYR A 236 7.18 -6.61 12.80
CA TYR A 236 7.08 -8.08 12.82
C TYR A 236 7.61 -8.75 11.55
N VAL A 237 8.71 -9.50 11.68
CA VAL A 237 9.25 -10.39 10.64
C VAL A 237 8.90 -11.83 11.01
N TYR A 238 7.99 -12.45 10.25
CA TYR A 238 7.53 -13.81 10.52
C TYR A 238 8.42 -14.85 9.85
N GLY A 239 9.02 -15.75 10.62
CA GLY A 239 9.76 -16.89 10.09
C GLY A 239 11.04 -17.19 10.87
N PRO A 240 11.62 -18.39 10.67
CA PRO A 240 12.86 -18.75 11.32
C PRO A 240 14.04 -17.95 10.73
N VAL A 241 14.97 -17.48 11.58
CA VAL A 241 16.20 -16.80 11.11
C VAL A 241 17.04 -17.66 10.16
N LEU A 242 16.95 -18.99 10.29
CA LEU A 242 17.65 -19.92 9.41
C LEU A 242 17.10 -19.89 7.96
N SER A 243 15.91 -19.34 7.72
CA SER A 243 15.43 -19.09 6.37
C SER A 243 16.28 -18.02 5.70
N THR A 244 16.84 -18.36 4.54
CA THR A 244 17.67 -17.45 3.74
C THR A 244 16.90 -16.21 3.31
N ASN A 245 15.60 -16.35 3.05
CA ASN A 245 14.72 -15.23 2.71
C ASN A 245 14.49 -14.29 3.90
N VAL A 246 14.29 -14.83 5.10
CA VAL A 246 14.14 -14.03 6.33
C VAL A 246 15.44 -13.30 6.62
N ALA A 247 16.57 -14.00 6.64
CA ALA A 247 17.88 -13.41 6.90
C ALA A 247 18.24 -12.28 5.92
N ARG A 248 17.89 -12.40 4.63
CA ARG A 248 18.11 -11.33 3.63
C ARG A 248 17.40 -10.03 4.00
N ILE A 249 16.15 -10.13 4.46
CA ILE A 249 15.36 -8.98 4.90
C ILE A 249 15.93 -8.38 6.18
N LEU A 250 16.33 -9.22 7.14
CA LEU A 250 16.94 -8.75 8.38
C LEU A 250 18.21 -7.93 8.11
N VAL A 251 19.05 -8.34 7.15
CA VAL A 251 20.22 -7.53 6.76
C VAL A 251 19.78 -6.15 6.28
N CYS A 252 18.75 -6.07 5.43
CA CYS A 252 18.25 -4.80 4.92
C CYS A 252 17.63 -3.91 6.02
N LEU A 253 16.90 -4.51 6.97
CA LEU A 253 16.35 -3.79 8.13
C LEU A 253 17.46 -3.21 9.01
N GLU A 254 18.53 -3.97 9.25
CA GLU A 254 19.71 -3.50 9.98
C GLU A 254 20.46 -2.39 9.21
N GLU A 255 20.54 -2.46 7.88
CA GLU A 255 21.15 -1.40 7.06
C GLU A 255 20.45 -0.05 7.19
N VAL A 256 19.12 -0.07 7.28
CA VAL A 256 18.32 1.17 7.41
C VAL A 256 18.07 1.56 8.86
N GLY A 257 18.58 0.79 9.82
CA GLY A 257 18.38 1.03 11.25
C GLY A 257 16.93 0.88 11.70
N ALA A 258 16.12 0.10 10.98
CA ALA A 258 14.74 -0.17 11.36
C ALA A 258 14.68 -1.09 12.59
N GLN A 259 13.77 -0.80 13.50
CA GLN A 259 13.40 -1.77 14.54
C GLN A 259 12.63 -2.92 13.89
N TYR A 260 12.64 -4.10 14.52
CA TYR A 260 11.82 -5.24 14.13
C TYR A 260 11.75 -6.25 15.29
N GLU A 261 10.63 -6.95 15.38
CA GLU A 261 10.42 -8.14 16.22
C GLU A 261 10.38 -9.35 15.30
N LEU A 262 11.15 -10.38 15.62
CA LEU A 262 11.11 -11.62 14.86
C LEU A 262 10.09 -12.56 15.48
N VAL A 263 9.03 -12.89 14.73
CA VAL A 263 8.03 -13.86 15.16
C VAL A 263 8.43 -15.25 14.64
N PRO A 264 8.75 -16.20 15.52
CA PRO A 264 9.07 -17.56 15.09
C PRO A 264 7.84 -18.19 14.43
N VAL A 265 8.08 -18.97 13.36
CA VAL A 265 7.06 -19.79 12.69
C VAL A 265 7.59 -21.21 12.64
N ASP A 266 6.83 -22.16 13.16
CA ASP A 266 7.20 -23.58 13.15
C ASP A 266 6.96 -24.17 11.75
N MET A 267 8.05 -24.29 10.99
CA MET A 267 8.04 -24.87 9.66
C MET A 267 7.79 -26.38 9.67
N VAL A 268 8.18 -27.08 10.76
CA VAL A 268 8.05 -28.53 10.89
C VAL A 268 6.61 -28.92 11.23
N ALA A 269 5.97 -28.14 12.12
CA ALA A 269 4.55 -28.32 12.46
C ALA A 269 3.59 -27.85 11.36
N GLY A 270 4.11 -27.28 10.27
CA GLY A 270 3.28 -26.79 9.16
C GLY A 270 2.56 -25.47 9.46
N GLU A 271 3.00 -24.70 10.45
CA GLU A 271 2.31 -23.46 10.88
C GLU A 271 2.22 -22.42 9.75
N HIS A 272 3.24 -22.37 8.89
CA HIS A 272 3.28 -21.59 7.65
C HIS A 272 2.16 -21.93 6.64
N LYS A 273 1.45 -23.05 6.82
CA LYS A 273 0.29 -23.46 6.01
C LYS A 273 -1.04 -23.28 6.75
N SER A 274 -1.03 -22.81 8.00
CA SER A 274 -2.26 -22.57 8.77
C SER A 274 -3.10 -21.47 8.12
N PRO A 275 -4.44 -21.48 8.25
CA PRO A 275 -5.30 -20.42 7.72
C PRO A 275 -4.89 -19.02 8.19
N ALA A 276 -4.43 -18.90 9.44
CA ALA A 276 -3.94 -17.64 10.01
C ALA A 276 -2.64 -17.14 9.35
N HIS A 277 -1.75 -18.04 8.94
CA HIS A 277 -0.53 -17.67 8.19
C HIS A 277 -0.80 -17.48 6.70
N VAL A 278 -1.70 -18.28 6.12
CA VAL A 278 -2.12 -18.16 4.72
C VAL A 278 -2.87 -16.84 4.47
N ALA A 279 -3.64 -16.37 5.45
CA ALA A 279 -4.24 -15.03 5.41
C ALA A 279 -3.19 -13.90 5.35
N ARG A 280 -1.96 -14.14 5.83
CA ARG A 280 -0.83 -13.20 5.74
C ARG A 280 0.00 -13.42 4.48
N ASN A 281 0.19 -14.67 4.06
CA ASN A 281 0.88 -15.07 2.85
C ASN A 281 0.08 -16.15 2.11
N PRO A 282 -0.61 -15.83 1.00
CA PRO A 282 -1.50 -16.77 0.31
C PRO A 282 -0.80 -18.03 -0.23
N PHE A 283 0.53 -18.04 -0.28
CA PHE A 283 1.35 -19.19 -0.72
C PHE A 283 1.87 -20.02 0.46
N GLY A 284 1.63 -19.54 1.69
CA GLY A 284 2.08 -20.15 2.92
C GLY A 284 3.60 -20.33 2.94
N GLN A 285 4.36 -19.29 2.59
CA GLN A 285 5.82 -19.25 2.65
C GLN A 285 6.30 -18.37 3.82
N VAL A 286 7.60 -18.43 4.12
CA VAL A 286 8.26 -17.54 5.09
C VAL A 286 9.43 -16.78 4.43
N PRO A 287 9.55 -15.46 4.64
CA PRO A 287 8.65 -14.61 5.43
C PRO A 287 7.25 -14.49 4.82
N ALA A 288 6.30 -13.90 5.54
CA ALA A 288 4.89 -13.83 5.12
C ALA A 288 4.64 -12.85 3.94
N PHE A 289 5.42 -13.00 2.86
CA PHE A 289 5.27 -12.45 1.52
C PHE A 289 5.93 -13.46 0.55
N GLN A 290 5.29 -13.73 -0.59
CA GLN A 290 5.61 -14.83 -1.52
C GLN A 290 6.86 -14.53 -2.36
N ASP A 291 7.86 -15.44 -2.48
CA ASP A 291 9.01 -15.39 -3.43
C ASP A 291 9.77 -14.04 -3.60
N GLU A 292 9.46 -13.07 -2.76
CA GLU A 292 9.69 -11.65 -2.94
C GLU A 292 10.78 -11.14 -2.01
N SER A 293 11.58 -11.99 -1.35
CA SER A 293 12.57 -11.49 -0.37
C SER A 293 13.51 -10.44 -0.97
N ARG A 294 13.82 -10.52 -2.28
CA ARG A 294 14.54 -9.48 -3.04
C ARG A 294 13.68 -8.23 -3.30
N ALA A 295 12.39 -8.38 -3.62
CA ALA A 295 11.46 -7.25 -3.77
C ALA A 295 11.17 -6.54 -2.44
N ILE A 296 10.97 -7.28 -1.34
CA ILE A 296 10.81 -6.76 0.02
C ILE A 296 12.11 -6.10 0.47
N SER A 297 13.27 -6.68 0.16
CA SER A 297 14.56 -6.01 0.41
C SER A 297 14.63 -4.66 -0.31
N LYS A 298 14.21 -4.58 -1.58
CA LYS A 298 14.10 -3.31 -2.29
C LYS A 298 13.11 -2.36 -1.61
N TYR A 299 11.94 -2.83 -1.20
CA TYR A 299 10.95 -2.03 -0.48
C TYR A 299 11.51 -1.44 0.83
N VAL A 300 12.13 -2.28 1.67
CA VAL A 300 12.75 -1.88 2.94
C VAL A 300 13.82 -0.82 2.71
N LEU A 301 14.69 -1.03 1.71
CA LEU A 301 15.76 -0.08 1.39
C LEU A 301 15.22 1.24 0.84
N ARG A 302 14.19 1.21 -0.02
CA ARG A 302 13.50 2.43 -0.51
C ARG A 302 12.89 3.22 0.62
N LYS A 303 12.13 2.52 1.49
CA LYS A 303 11.46 3.12 2.64
C LYS A 303 12.45 3.75 3.61
N GLY A 304 13.60 3.12 3.82
CA GLY A 304 14.69 3.66 4.64
C GLY A 304 15.54 4.73 3.97
N GLY A 305 15.22 5.16 2.74
CA GLY A 305 16.02 6.14 2.00
C GLY A 305 17.46 5.68 1.71
N SER A 306 17.67 4.38 1.55
CA SER A 306 19.00 3.80 1.38
C SER A 306 19.56 4.00 -0.02
N GLU A 307 20.84 4.37 -0.08
CA GLU A 307 21.61 4.45 -1.33
C GLU A 307 21.99 3.06 -1.89
N LEU A 308 21.69 1.96 -1.21
CA LEU A 308 22.04 0.60 -1.64
C LEU A 308 21.37 0.15 -2.94
N LEU A 309 20.34 0.87 -3.40
CA LEU A 309 19.66 0.66 -4.69
C LEU A 309 20.10 1.64 -5.78
N ARG A 310 20.74 2.76 -5.41
CA ARG A 310 21.21 3.80 -6.34
C ARG A 310 20.12 4.38 -7.26
N GLU A 311 18.89 4.51 -6.76
CA GLU A 311 17.74 4.94 -7.58
C GLU A 311 17.88 6.38 -8.10
N SER A 312 18.74 7.19 -7.48
CA SER A 312 19.12 8.53 -7.96
C SER A 312 19.90 8.51 -9.28
N ASN A 313 20.41 7.35 -9.73
CA ASN A 313 21.12 7.19 -10.99
C ASN A 313 20.63 5.94 -11.74
N LEU A 314 19.92 6.15 -12.85
CA LEU A 314 19.32 5.09 -13.65
C LEU A 314 20.32 4.00 -14.08
N SER A 315 21.54 4.39 -14.47
CA SER A 315 22.55 3.42 -14.92
C SER A 315 23.05 2.56 -13.77
N GLN A 316 23.30 3.16 -12.60
CA GLN A 316 23.75 2.42 -11.43
C GLN A 316 22.65 1.54 -10.85
N SER A 317 21.41 2.05 -10.78
CA SER A 317 20.23 1.26 -10.38
C SER A 317 20.03 0.05 -11.29
N ALA A 318 20.16 0.21 -12.61
CA ALA A 318 20.06 -0.89 -13.56
C ALA A 318 21.17 -1.94 -13.35
N GLN A 319 22.40 -1.52 -13.01
CA GLN A 319 23.47 -2.47 -12.67
C GLN A 319 23.17 -3.25 -11.39
N VAL A 320 22.61 -2.60 -10.37
CA VAL A 320 22.16 -3.30 -9.15
C VAL A 320 21.12 -4.36 -9.49
N ASP A 321 20.11 -4.01 -10.30
CA ASP A 321 19.05 -4.95 -10.70
C ASP A 321 19.59 -6.14 -11.49
N VAL A 322 20.51 -5.90 -12.44
CA VAL A 322 21.15 -6.98 -13.21
C VAL A 322 21.87 -7.96 -12.28
N TRP A 323 22.67 -7.48 -11.33
CA TRP A 323 23.44 -8.37 -10.47
C TRP A 323 22.62 -9.07 -9.39
N ILE A 324 21.49 -8.49 -8.97
CA ILE A 324 20.48 -9.20 -8.16
C ILE A 324 19.90 -10.37 -8.95
N GLU A 325 19.58 -10.19 -10.23
CA GLU A 325 19.02 -11.26 -11.06
C GLU A 325 20.05 -12.33 -11.39
N VAL A 326 21.29 -11.93 -11.69
CA VAL A 326 22.41 -12.87 -11.90
C VAL A 326 22.63 -13.72 -10.65
N GLU A 327 22.62 -13.12 -9.46
CA GLU A 327 22.72 -13.86 -8.20
C GLU A 327 21.59 -14.87 -8.03
N ALA A 328 20.34 -14.44 -8.25
CA ALA A 328 19.16 -15.30 -8.11
C ALA A 328 19.21 -16.52 -9.05
N GLN A 329 19.64 -16.33 -10.29
CA GLN A 329 19.63 -17.40 -11.29
C GLN A 329 20.87 -18.32 -11.24
N THR A 330 22.00 -17.82 -10.73
CA THR A 330 23.27 -18.56 -10.74
C THR A 330 23.67 -19.02 -9.33
N PHE A 331 24.19 -18.10 -8.51
CA PHE A 331 24.74 -18.38 -7.20
C PHE A 331 23.70 -18.96 -6.25
N ASP A 332 22.51 -18.34 -6.15
CA ASP A 332 21.42 -18.82 -5.29
C ASP A 332 20.93 -20.20 -5.73
N THR A 333 20.71 -20.44 -7.02
CA THR A 333 20.31 -21.76 -7.53
C THR A 333 21.29 -22.87 -7.13
N ALA A 334 22.59 -22.64 -7.28
CA ALA A 334 23.61 -23.62 -6.90
C ALA A 334 23.69 -23.80 -5.38
N MET A 335 23.69 -22.71 -4.63
CA MET A 335 23.80 -22.72 -3.17
C MET A 335 22.54 -23.26 -2.48
N SER A 336 21.36 -23.01 -3.02
CA SER A 336 20.09 -23.55 -2.52
C SER A 336 20.11 -25.07 -2.52
N ALA A 337 20.60 -25.70 -3.60
CA ALA A 337 20.73 -27.16 -3.68
C ALA A 337 21.77 -27.71 -2.69
N ILE A 338 22.93 -27.06 -2.57
CA ILE A 338 23.98 -27.45 -1.60
C ILE A 338 23.46 -27.30 -0.16
N SER A 339 22.86 -26.15 0.16
CA SER A 339 22.32 -25.86 1.49
C SER A 339 21.21 -26.84 1.88
N PHE A 340 20.36 -27.22 0.92
CA PHE A 340 19.31 -28.19 1.16
C PHE A 340 19.88 -29.57 1.55
N GLU A 341 20.84 -30.09 0.78
CA GLU A 341 21.44 -31.40 1.03
C GLU A 341 22.36 -31.43 2.26
N CYS A 342 23.10 -30.35 2.53
CA CYS A 342 24.04 -30.28 3.66
C CYS A 342 23.37 -29.93 5.00
N PHE A 343 22.28 -29.14 4.99
CA PHE A 343 21.66 -28.64 6.22
C PHE A 343 20.18 -28.99 6.30
N THR A 344 19.37 -28.59 5.33
CA THR A 344 17.91 -28.68 5.46
C THR A 344 17.45 -30.13 5.64
N LYS A 345 17.93 -31.03 4.77
CA LYS A 345 17.54 -32.44 4.76
C LYS A 345 18.07 -33.20 5.98
N PRO A 346 19.33 -33.07 6.42
CA PRO A 346 19.79 -33.68 7.67
C PRO A 346 19.10 -33.15 8.92
N ILE A 347 18.93 -31.82 9.03
CA ILE A 347 18.48 -31.19 10.27
C ILE A 347 16.96 -31.29 10.44
N PHE A 348 16.20 -31.12 9.37
CA PHE A 348 14.73 -31.01 9.46
C PHE A 348 13.98 -32.22 8.89
N MET A 349 14.62 -33.04 8.06
CA MET A 349 13.97 -34.19 7.40
C MET A 349 14.55 -35.55 7.81
N GLY A 350 15.62 -35.57 8.62
CA GLY A 350 16.26 -36.81 9.09
C GLY A 350 16.92 -37.64 7.99
N GLY A 351 17.25 -37.03 6.85
CA GLY A 351 17.95 -37.70 5.74
C GLY A 351 19.46 -37.51 5.78
N THR A 352 20.20 -38.24 4.94
CA THR A 352 21.64 -38.01 4.74
C THR A 352 21.91 -37.16 3.51
N THR A 353 23.04 -36.45 3.51
CA THR A 353 23.52 -35.66 2.38
C THR A 353 23.81 -36.56 1.18
N ASN A 354 23.31 -36.17 0.00
CA ASN A 354 23.68 -36.80 -1.26
C ASN A 354 24.90 -36.07 -1.87
N ASP A 355 26.08 -36.66 -1.70
CA ASP A 355 27.33 -36.08 -2.19
C ASP A 355 27.33 -35.84 -3.71
N GLN A 356 26.65 -36.66 -4.50
CA GLN A 356 26.59 -36.46 -5.95
C GLN A 356 25.89 -35.14 -6.31
N ILE A 357 24.73 -34.87 -5.69
CA ILE A 357 23.99 -33.62 -5.90
C ILE A 357 24.82 -32.42 -5.43
N VAL A 358 25.52 -32.56 -4.30
CA VAL A 358 26.40 -31.50 -3.80
C VAL A 358 27.53 -31.22 -4.78
N GLN A 359 28.25 -32.23 -5.26
CA GLN A 359 29.35 -32.05 -6.22
C GLN A 359 28.88 -31.44 -7.55
N GLU A 360 27.73 -31.88 -8.08
CA GLU A 360 27.14 -31.31 -9.30
C GLU A 360 26.85 -29.82 -9.15
N ASN A 361 26.37 -29.38 -7.98
CA ASN A 361 26.08 -27.97 -7.73
C ASN A 361 27.32 -27.17 -7.31
N VAL A 362 28.35 -27.81 -6.73
CA VAL A 362 29.67 -27.18 -6.53
C VAL A 362 30.29 -26.80 -7.88
N VAL A 363 30.16 -27.64 -8.91
CA VAL A 363 30.61 -27.28 -10.28
C VAL A 363 29.86 -26.07 -10.84
N LYS A 364 28.55 -25.95 -10.58
CA LYS A 364 27.77 -24.76 -10.99
C LYS A 364 28.19 -23.52 -10.21
N LEU A 365 28.43 -23.67 -8.91
CA LEU A 365 28.93 -22.61 -8.04
C LEU A 365 30.28 -22.09 -8.54
N ILE A 366 31.21 -22.98 -8.88
CA ILE A 366 32.52 -22.63 -9.45
C ILE A 366 32.36 -21.72 -10.68
N LYS A 367 31.48 -22.07 -11.61
CA LYS A 367 31.21 -21.24 -12.81
C LYS A 367 30.69 -19.84 -12.46
N ALA A 368 29.82 -19.73 -11.45
CA ALA A 368 29.36 -18.44 -10.98
C ALA A 368 30.50 -17.62 -10.36
N LEU A 369 31.37 -18.26 -9.57
CA LEU A 369 32.54 -17.61 -8.96
C LEU A 369 33.56 -17.14 -9.99
N GLU A 370 33.77 -17.87 -11.09
CA GLU A 370 34.63 -17.43 -12.20
C GLU A 370 34.15 -16.11 -12.81
N ILE A 371 32.83 -15.99 -13.02
CA ILE A 371 32.21 -14.75 -13.52
C ILE A 371 32.38 -13.61 -12.50
N TYR A 372 32.21 -13.92 -11.21
CA TYR A 372 32.34 -12.93 -10.14
C TYR A 372 33.79 -12.47 -10.01
N GLU A 373 34.76 -13.36 -10.10
CA GLU A 373 36.20 -13.02 -10.06
C GLU A 373 36.57 -12.07 -11.20
N ALA A 374 36.11 -12.36 -12.42
CA ALA A 374 36.31 -11.48 -13.57
C ALA A 374 35.65 -10.10 -13.37
N ARG A 375 34.46 -10.06 -12.78
CA ARG A 375 33.76 -8.81 -12.46
C ARG A 375 34.49 -7.99 -11.40
N LEU A 376 34.84 -8.63 -10.28
CA LEU A 376 35.48 -8.00 -9.12
C LEU A 376 36.96 -7.64 -9.36
N SER A 377 37.58 -8.17 -10.41
CA SER A 377 38.89 -7.70 -10.87
C SER A 377 38.84 -6.29 -11.48
N ASN A 378 37.67 -5.85 -11.93
CA ASN A 378 37.48 -4.55 -12.56
C ASN A 378 36.73 -3.53 -11.69
N TYR A 379 35.97 -4.01 -10.70
CA TYR A 379 35.11 -3.19 -9.84
C TYR A 379 35.23 -3.65 -8.39
N LYS A 380 35.06 -2.72 -7.45
CA LYS A 380 35.12 -3.06 -6.03
C LYS A 380 33.98 -4.00 -5.57
N TYR A 381 32.81 -3.87 -6.16
CA TYR A 381 31.58 -4.62 -5.86
C TYR A 381 30.88 -5.08 -7.15
N LEU A 382 29.90 -5.96 -7.05
CA LEU A 382 29.27 -6.56 -8.24
C LEU A 382 28.60 -5.51 -9.15
N ALA A 383 27.87 -4.56 -8.54
CA ALA A 383 27.17 -3.50 -9.26
C ALA A 383 28.08 -2.34 -9.71
N GLY A 384 29.31 -2.24 -9.20
CA GLY A 384 30.25 -1.15 -9.50
C GLY A 384 31.19 -0.85 -8.33
N ASP A 385 31.61 0.41 -8.16
CA ASP A 385 32.52 0.81 -7.09
C ASP A 385 31.84 1.21 -5.77
N PHE A 386 30.54 0.93 -5.67
CA PHE A 386 29.71 1.17 -4.48
C PHE A 386 29.10 -0.15 -4.02
N ILE A 387 28.95 -0.31 -2.71
CA ILE A 387 28.25 -1.46 -2.14
C ILE A 387 26.75 -1.32 -2.41
N SER A 388 26.08 -2.43 -2.68
CA SER A 388 24.66 -2.42 -3.06
C SER A 388 23.89 -3.61 -2.49
N LEU A 389 22.56 -3.63 -2.71
CA LEU A 389 21.75 -4.82 -2.43
C LEU A 389 22.23 -6.05 -3.21
N ALA A 390 22.84 -5.86 -4.40
CA ALA A 390 23.40 -6.95 -5.18
C ALA A 390 24.57 -7.65 -4.47
N ASP A 391 25.18 -7.04 -3.46
CA ASP A 391 26.26 -7.63 -2.67
C ASP A 391 25.71 -8.19 -1.35
N LEU A 392 24.88 -7.41 -0.65
CA LEU A 392 24.33 -7.81 0.65
C LEU A 392 23.32 -8.94 0.54
N GLY A 393 22.65 -9.07 -0.62
CA GLY A 393 21.70 -10.14 -0.92
C GLY A 393 22.28 -11.55 -0.84
N HIS A 394 23.59 -11.71 -1.06
CA HIS A 394 24.31 -12.99 -0.97
C HIS A 394 24.52 -13.46 0.47
N THR A 395 24.39 -12.58 1.46
CA THR A 395 24.76 -12.82 2.88
C THR A 395 24.28 -14.17 3.43
N PRO A 396 22.98 -14.54 3.31
CA PRO A 396 22.50 -15.78 3.90
C PRO A 396 23.15 -17.02 3.27
N MET A 397 23.32 -17.03 1.95
CA MET A 397 23.93 -18.15 1.24
C MET A 397 25.44 -18.22 1.45
N LEU A 398 26.13 -17.08 1.56
CA LEU A 398 27.55 -17.05 1.94
C LEU A 398 27.75 -17.64 3.34
N ARG A 399 26.85 -17.33 4.29
CA ARG A 399 26.91 -17.89 5.64
C ARG A 399 26.77 -19.42 5.64
N TYR A 400 25.92 -19.97 4.78
CA TYR A 400 25.78 -21.42 4.58
C TYR A 400 27.01 -22.01 3.89
N LEU A 401 27.50 -21.40 2.79
CA LEU A 401 28.71 -21.86 2.09
C LEU A 401 29.90 -21.99 3.04
N LEU A 402 30.14 -20.96 3.84
CA LEU A 402 31.24 -20.92 4.82
C LEU A 402 31.07 -21.95 5.96
N ALA A 403 29.86 -22.49 6.15
CA ALA A 403 29.59 -23.56 7.10
C ALA A 403 29.75 -24.97 6.49
N THR A 404 29.97 -25.08 5.18
CA THR A 404 30.20 -26.36 4.50
C THR A 404 31.69 -26.67 4.36
N PRO A 405 32.06 -27.96 4.21
CA PRO A 405 33.42 -28.34 3.82
C PRO A 405 33.88 -27.77 2.46
N HIS A 406 32.93 -27.33 1.62
CA HIS A 406 33.19 -26.77 0.29
C HIS A 406 33.57 -25.29 0.31
N ALA A 407 33.62 -24.65 1.48
CA ALA A 407 34.02 -23.25 1.61
C ALA A 407 35.37 -22.95 0.94
N SER A 408 36.30 -23.91 0.90
CA SER A 408 37.63 -23.76 0.27
C SER A 408 37.57 -23.50 -1.23
N VAL A 409 36.44 -23.70 -1.90
CA VAL A 409 36.28 -23.38 -3.33
C VAL A 409 36.57 -21.91 -3.63
N VAL A 410 36.34 -21.00 -2.66
CA VAL A 410 36.61 -19.56 -2.82
C VAL A 410 38.10 -19.24 -2.74
N ASP A 411 38.96 -20.16 -2.29
CA ASP A 411 40.40 -19.91 -2.13
C ASP A 411 41.12 -19.75 -3.48
N ALA A 412 40.53 -20.29 -4.56
CA ALA A 412 41.02 -20.11 -5.92
C ALA A 412 40.70 -18.73 -6.52
N TYR A 413 39.83 -17.95 -5.86
CA TYR A 413 39.27 -16.68 -6.38
C TYR A 413 39.59 -15.53 -5.41
N PRO A 414 40.78 -14.92 -5.50
CA PRO A 414 41.25 -13.95 -4.52
C PRO A 414 40.36 -12.69 -4.41
N GLN A 415 39.79 -12.19 -5.51
CA GLN A 415 38.90 -11.03 -5.46
C GLN A 415 37.55 -11.38 -4.85
N VAL A 416 36.96 -12.53 -5.22
CA VAL A 416 35.76 -13.06 -4.56
C VAL A 416 36.00 -13.23 -3.06
N LYS A 417 37.13 -13.83 -2.66
CA LYS A 417 37.46 -14.05 -1.26
C LYS A 417 37.62 -12.73 -0.49
N ALA A 418 38.20 -11.69 -1.12
CA ALA A 418 38.28 -10.35 -0.55
C ALA A 418 36.89 -9.72 -0.40
N TRP A 419 36.05 -9.79 -1.44
CA TRP A 419 34.67 -9.30 -1.44
C TRP A 419 33.81 -9.96 -0.37
N ILE A 420 33.84 -11.29 -0.23
CA ILE A 420 33.15 -12.02 0.85
C ILE A 420 33.62 -11.52 2.21
N ARG A 421 34.94 -11.38 2.40
CA ARG A 421 35.49 -10.90 3.68
C ARG A 421 34.98 -9.51 4.03
N ASP A 422 34.85 -8.63 3.04
CA ASP A 422 34.40 -7.27 3.26
C ASP A 422 32.88 -7.19 3.55
N ILE A 423 32.05 -7.98 2.85
CA ILE A 423 30.62 -8.13 3.17
C ILE A 423 30.45 -8.67 4.60
N MET A 424 31.13 -9.77 4.92
CA MET A 424 31.00 -10.44 6.22
C MET A 424 31.55 -9.60 7.40
N LYS A 425 32.34 -8.56 7.12
CA LYS A 425 32.79 -7.61 8.16
C LYS A 425 31.75 -6.58 8.54
N ARG A 426 30.73 -6.35 7.71
CA ARG A 426 29.74 -5.29 7.89
C ARG A 426 28.90 -5.54 9.15
N PRO A 427 28.62 -4.52 9.99
CA PRO A 427 27.96 -4.72 11.28
C PRO A 427 26.58 -5.40 11.19
N SER A 428 25.74 -4.96 10.24
CA SER A 428 24.44 -5.55 9.91
C SER A 428 24.54 -7.04 9.59
N VAL A 429 25.46 -7.38 8.67
CA VAL A 429 25.74 -8.75 8.24
C VAL A 429 26.20 -9.60 9.43
N LYS A 430 27.17 -9.13 10.21
CA LYS A 430 27.63 -9.84 11.40
C LYS A 430 26.49 -10.17 12.34
N LYS A 431 25.69 -9.17 12.71
CA LYS A 431 24.55 -9.34 13.63
C LYS A 431 23.58 -10.39 13.12
N VAL A 432 23.19 -10.35 11.85
CA VAL A 432 22.27 -11.36 11.28
C VAL A 432 22.91 -12.74 11.22
N THR A 433 24.18 -12.83 10.83
CA THR A 433 24.88 -14.14 10.75
C THR A 433 25.10 -14.79 12.11
N GLU A 434 25.20 -14.00 13.19
CA GLU A 434 25.23 -14.48 14.58
C GLU A 434 23.86 -15.00 15.05
N LEU A 435 22.77 -14.42 14.55
CA LEU A 435 21.41 -14.93 14.77
C LEU A 435 21.17 -16.24 13.98
N MET A 436 21.82 -16.42 12.81
CA MET A 436 21.81 -17.66 12.03
C MET A 436 22.70 -18.75 12.67
N LYS A 437 22.27 -19.28 13.81
CA LYS A 437 22.94 -20.39 14.50
C LYS A 437 22.67 -21.72 13.79
N ILE A 438 23.47 -22.02 12.77
CA ILE A 438 23.42 -23.29 12.04
C ILE A 438 23.83 -24.43 12.99
N PRO A 439 22.94 -25.39 13.29
CA PRO A 439 23.28 -26.57 14.08
C PRO A 439 24.37 -27.39 13.38
N SER A 440 25.31 -27.95 14.16
CA SER A 440 26.22 -28.95 13.62
C SER A 440 25.43 -30.17 13.15
N PRO A 441 25.69 -30.72 11.96
CA PRO A 441 25.10 -31.98 11.54
C PRO A 441 25.47 -33.06 12.57
N LYS A 442 24.47 -33.81 13.06
CA LYS A 442 24.65 -34.90 14.02
C LYS A 442 25.28 -36.12 13.37
#